data_AF-A0AAV4F0V8-F1
#
_entry.id   AF-A0AAV4F0V8-F1
#
_cell.length_a   1.000
_cell.length_b   1.000
_cell.length_c   1.000
_cell.angle_alpha   90.00
_cell.angle_beta   90.00
_cell.angle_gamma   90.00
#
_symmetry.space_group_name_H-M   'P 1'
#
loop_
_entity.id
_entity.type
_entity.pdbx_description
1 polymer ?
#
loop_
_entity_poly.entity_id
_entity_poly.type
_entity_poly.pdbx_seq_one_letter_code
_entity_poly.pdbx_strand_id
1 'polypeptide(L)'
;MRDVEAEDTEDKYSAIKLNGNPITELRYADDTALLSKTPEGLNELNQNVKKFSMKKNLLLNAKKTRTQQPRKIVSRRTSGGQERQRQTKKEMDSRHF
;
A
#
# COMPACT_ATOMS: atom_id res chain seq x y z
N MET A 1 -34.53 -29.76 18.49
CA MET A 1 -33.22 -30.23 18.02
C MET A 1 -33.05 -29.88 16.56
N ARG A 2 -32.37 -28.77 16.33
CA ARG A 2 -31.47 -28.45 15.21
C ARG A 2 -30.87 -27.13 15.64
N ASP A 3 -29.86 -27.25 16.49
CA ASP A 3 -28.97 -26.15 16.82
C ASP A 3 -28.31 -25.77 15.50
N VAL A 4 -28.91 -24.78 14.83
CA VAL A 4 -28.22 -24.06 13.77
C VAL A 4 -27.27 -23.17 14.52
N GLU A 5 -26.10 -23.73 14.86
CA GLU A 5 -24.94 -22.92 15.17
C GLU A 5 -24.80 -21.99 13.97
N ALA A 6 -25.18 -20.73 14.18
CA ALA A 6 -24.74 -19.65 13.35
C ALA A 6 -23.22 -19.73 13.42
N GLU A 7 -22.60 -20.37 12.43
CA GLU A 7 -21.26 -20.02 12.03
C GLU A 7 -21.34 -18.57 11.59
N ASP A 8 -21.31 -17.67 12.57
CA ASP A 8 -20.80 -16.32 12.45
C ASP A 8 -19.32 -16.48 12.08
N THR A 9 -19.06 -16.90 10.85
CA THR A 9 -17.76 -16.68 10.23
C THR A 9 -17.63 -15.17 10.20
N GLU A 10 -16.93 -14.63 11.20
CA GLU A 10 -16.46 -13.26 11.21
C GLU A 10 -15.68 -13.04 9.91
N ASP A 11 -16.38 -12.59 8.87
CA ASP A 11 -15.85 -11.87 7.73
C ASP A 11 -15.35 -10.51 8.24
N LYS A 12 -14.43 -10.51 9.21
CA LYS A 12 -13.68 -9.34 9.65
C LYS A 12 -12.61 -9.03 8.61
N TYR A 13 -13.02 -8.62 7.41
CA TYR A 13 -12.17 -7.77 6.58
C TYR A 13 -12.18 -6.34 7.13
N SER A 14 -11.78 -6.17 8.39
CA SER A 14 -11.50 -4.85 8.95
C SER A 14 -10.11 -4.42 8.51
N ALA A 15 -9.98 -3.91 7.28
CA ALA A 15 -8.74 -3.38 6.74
C ALA A 15 -8.16 -2.27 7.65
N ILE A 16 -6.84 -2.31 7.73
CA ILE A 16 -6.02 -1.91 8.86
C ILE A 16 -5.52 -0.50 8.32
N LYS A 17 -5.59 0.63 9.09
CA LYS A 17 -5.46 2.04 8.59
C LYS A 17 -4.15 2.82 8.89
N LEU A 18 -3.39 3.27 7.88
CA LEU A 18 -2.16 4.09 8.04
C LEU A 18 -2.42 5.56 8.52
N ASN A 19 -1.52 6.12 9.33
CA ASN A 19 -1.67 7.27 10.27
C ASN A 19 -2.62 7.00 11.46
N GLY A 20 -2.80 5.72 11.81
CA GLY A 20 -3.78 5.27 12.79
C GLY A 20 -3.57 3.93 13.50
N ASN A 21 -2.50 3.14 13.40
CA ASN A 21 -1.86 2.49 12.24
C ASN A 21 -2.15 0.98 12.28
N PRO A 22 -3.22 0.49 11.67
CA PRO A 22 -3.20 -0.92 11.32
C PRO A 22 -2.67 -1.14 9.83
N ILE A 23 -1.80 -2.12 9.45
CA ILE A 23 -1.93 -3.00 8.23
C ILE A 23 -1.37 -4.42 8.51
N THR A 24 -2.14 -5.51 8.30
CA THR A 24 -1.65 -6.91 8.45
C THR A 24 -1.81 -7.78 7.19
N GLU A 25 -2.37 -7.25 6.11
CA GLU A 25 -2.23 -7.82 4.75
C GLU A 25 -2.80 -6.83 3.71
N LEU A 26 -2.22 -6.78 2.51
CA LEU A 26 -2.75 -6.08 1.35
C LEU A 26 -3.04 -7.10 0.26
N ARG A 27 -4.30 -7.21 -0.16
CA ARG A 27 -4.75 -8.21 -1.13
C ARG A 27 -5.36 -7.52 -2.34
N TYR A 28 -4.93 -7.94 -3.53
CA TYR A 28 -5.50 -7.51 -4.81
C TYR A 28 -5.53 -8.71 -5.76
N ALA A 29 -6.72 -9.19 -6.11
CA ALA A 29 -6.89 -10.43 -6.89
C ALA A 29 -6.12 -11.61 -6.26
N ASP A 30 -5.19 -12.24 -6.99
CA ASP A 30 -4.30 -13.29 -6.53
C ASP A 30 -3.03 -12.77 -5.82
N ASP A 31 -2.71 -11.49 -5.97
CA ASP A 31 -1.55 -10.87 -5.34
C ASP A 31 -1.85 -10.55 -3.85
N THR A 32 -0.96 -10.99 -2.97
CA THR A 32 -1.04 -10.74 -1.51
C THR A 32 0.31 -10.27 -0.99
N ALA A 33 0.32 -9.15 -0.27
CA ALA A 33 1.48 -8.64 0.46
C ALA A 33 1.25 -8.77 1.95
N LEU A 34 2.23 -9.38 2.63
CA LEU A 34 2.20 -9.66 4.06
C LEU A 34 3.31 -8.89 4.76
N LEU A 35 2.99 -8.33 5.93
CA LEU A 35 3.86 -7.41 6.66
C LEU A 35 4.11 -7.95 8.07
N SER A 36 5.37 -7.93 8.49
CA SER A 36 5.79 -8.24 9.86
C SER A 36 6.79 -7.19 10.34
N LYS A 37 6.82 -6.94 11.65
CA LYS A 37 7.78 -6.03 12.28
C LYS A 37 9.17 -6.67 12.43
N THR A 38 9.25 -7.99 12.42
CA THR A 38 10.48 -8.76 12.62
C THR A 38 10.74 -9.72 11.45
N PRO A 39 12.01 -9.99 11.11
CA PRO A 39 12.36 -10.95 10.08
C PRO A 39 11.93 -12.38 10.43
N GLU A 40 12.00 -12.77 11.71
CA GLU A 40 11.55 -14.08 12.19
C GLU A 40 10.05 -14.27 11.96
N GLY A 41 9.24 -13.27 12.31
CA GLY A 41 7.79 -13.30 12.07
C GLY A 41 7.43 -13.31 10.58
N LEU A 42 8.24 -12.65 9.73
CA LEU A 42 8.06 -12.71 8.28
C LEU A 42 8.35 -14.11 7.72
N ASN A 43 9.38 -14.78 8.26
CA ASN A 43 9.72 -16.15 7.87
C ASN A 43 8.64 -17.15 8.31
N GLU A 44 8.15 -17.04 9.54
CA GLU A 44 7.04 -17.86 10.04
C GLU A 44 5.79 -17.69 9.17
N LEU A 45 5.45 -16.44 8.83
CA LEU A 45 4.31 -16.12 7.97
C LEU A 45 4.45 -16.75 6.57
N ASN A 46 5.65 -16.71 5.98
CA ASN A 46 5.93 -17.36 4.70
C ASN A 46 5.73 -18.89 4.77
N GLN A 47 6.21 -19.54 5.84
CA GLN A 47 6.06 -20.98 6.05
C GLN A 47 4.58 -21.37 6.24
N ASN A 48 3.83 -20.60 7.01
CA ASN A 48 2.41 -20.86 7.27
C ASN A 48 1.57 -20.70 5.99
N VAL A 49 1.81 -19.65 5.20
CA VAL A 49 1.10 -19.42 3.92
C VAL A 49 1.40 -20.52 2.92
N LYS A 50 2.64 -21.00 2.84
CA LYS A 50 2.99 -22.17 2.00
C LYS A 50 2.23 -23.42 2.42
N LYS A 51 2.25 -23.76 3.72
CA LYS A 51 1.51 -24.92 4.25
C LYS A 51 0.01 -24.81 3.97
N PHE A 52 -0.59 -23.65 4.22
CA PHE A 52 -2.02 -23.43 3.99
C PHE A 52 -2.39 -23.51 2.50
N SER A 53 -1.60 -22.89 1.62
CA SER A 53 -1.84 -22.90 0.18
C SER A 53 -1.79 -24.32 -0.38
N MET A 54 -0.80 -25.13 0.02
CA MET A 54 -0.71 -26.53 -0.39
C MET A 54 -1.93 -27.35 0.04
N LYS A 55 -2.43 -27.15 1.27
CA LYS A 55 -3.67 -27.82 1.74
C LYS A 55 -4.90 -27.47 0.91
N LYS A 56 -4.91 -26.29 0.28
CA LYS A 56 -5.97 -25.82 -0.61
C LYS A 56 -5.69 -26.13 -2.09
N ASN A 57 -4.66 -26.93 -2.39
CA ASN A 57 -4.19 -27.21 -3.75
C ASN A 57 -3.83 -25.95 -4.56
N LEU A 58 -3.37 -24.89 -3.86
CA LEU A 58 -2.89 -23.65 -4.46
C LEU A 58 -1.36 -23.61 -4.42
N LEU A 59 -0.74 -23.28 -5.56
CA LEU A 59 0.71 -23.15 -5.69
C LEU A 59 1.12 -21.68 -5.67
N LEU A 60 2.08 -21.34 -4.82
CA LEU A 60 2.69 -20.02 -4.83
C LEU A 60 3.69 -19.90 -5.99
N ASN A 61 3.68 -18.77 -6.68
CA ASN A 61 4.63 -18.52 -7.76
C ASN A 61 6.01 -18.15 -7.21
N ALA A 62 6.94 -19.11 -7.17
CA ALA A 62 8.28 -18.92 -6.61
C ALA A 62 9.10 -17.78 -7.26
N LYS A 63 8.86 -17.43 -8.52
CA LYS A 63 9.55 -16.31 -9.19
C LYS A 63 9.01 -14.95 -8.72
N LYS A 64 7.71 -14.88 -8.41
CA LYS A 64 7.00 -13.66 -8.00
C LYS A 64 6.99 -13.46 -6.48
N THR A 65 6.85 -14.51 -5.69
CA THR A 65 6.83 -14.43 -4.22
C THR A 65 8.21 -14.09 -3.67
N ARG A 66 8.38 -12.90 -3.08
CA ARG A 66 9.66 -12.41 -2.54
C ARG A 66 9.44 -11.67 -1.23
N THR A 67 10.36 -11.84 -0.28
CA THR A 67 10.46 -11.02 0.94
C THR A 67 11.27 -9.76 0.63
N GLN A 68 10.71 -8.58 0.90
CA GLN A 68 11.37 -7.30 0.64
C GLN A 68 11.19 -6.36 1.83
N GLN A 69 12.18 -5.53 2.09
CA GLN A 69 12.03 -4.41 3.01
C GLN A 69 11.38 -3.24 2.25
N PRO A 70 10.39 -2.55 2.83
CA PRO A 70 9.79 -1.39 2.18
C PRO A 70 10.84 -0.30 1.98
N ARG A 71 10.87 0.29 0.79
CA ARG A 71 11.77 1.43 0.51
C ARG A 71 11.26 2.67 1.23
N LYS A 72 12.18 3.44 1.84
CA LYS A 72 11.85 4.74 2.44
C LYS A 72 11.36 5.69 1.36
N ILE A 73 10.11 6.12 1.45
CA ILE A 73 9.57 7.16 0.57
C ILE A 73 10.08 8.50 1.12
N VAL A 74 10.88 9.22 0.33
CA VAL A 74 11.26 10.61 0.64
C VAL A 74 10.21 11.51 0.01
N SER A 75 9.46 12.26 0.83
CA SER A 75 8.52 13.25 0.30
C SER A 75 9.32 14.38 -0.38
N ARG A 76 9.10 14.57 -1.68
CA ARG A 76 9.67 15.70 -2.40
C ARG A 76 8.83 16.93 -2.03
N ARG A 77 9.36 17.82 -1.19
CA ARG A 77 8.73 19.14 -0.97
C ARG A 77 8.80 19.91 -2.29
N THR A 78 7.65 20.20 -2.90
CA THR A 78 7.61 21.19 -3.97
C THR A 78 7.76 22.57 -3.33
N SER A 79 8.98 23.11 -3.36
CA SER A 79 9.24 24.49 -2.95
C SER A 79 8.69 25.45 -4.00
N GLY A 80 7.65 26.19 -3.64
CA GLY A 80 7.33 27.51 -4.20
C GLY A 80 6.69 27.53 -5.57
N GLY A 81 5.42 27.95 -5.61
CA GLY A 81 4.85 28.53 -6.82
C GLY A 81 5.66 29.77 -7.23
N GLN A 82 6.20 29.76 -8.44
CA GLN A 82 6.57 31.00 -9.11
C GLN A 82 5.32 31.53 -9.80
N GLU A 83 4.63 32.44 -9.13
CA GLU A 83 3.64 33.31 -9.75
C GLU A 83 4.37 34.12 -10.83
N ARG A 84 4.14 33.75 -12.09
CA ARG A 84 4.67 34.48 -13.24
C ARG A 84 4.01 35.85 -13.26
N GLN A 85 4.69 36.88 -12.75
CA GLN A 85 4.32 38.26 -13.03
C GLN A 85 4.33 38.45 -14.55
N ARG A 86 3.12 38.62 -15.11
CA ARG A 86 2.93 39.08 -16.49
C ARG A 86 3.43 40.52 -16.55
N GLN A 87 4.62 40.74 -17.09
CA GLN A 87 5.00 42.06 -17.56
C GLN A 87 4.11 42.39 -18.76
N THR A 88 3.16 43.30 -18.57
CA THR A 88 2.43 43.94 -19.67
C THR A 88 3.43 44.81 -20.43
N LYS A 89 3.91 44.30 -21.56
CA LYS A 89 4.52 45.13 -22.60
C LYS A 89 3.53 46.21 -23.01
N LYS A 90 4.04 47.43 -23.18
CA LYS A 90 3.40 48.65 -23.71
C LYS A 90 2.92 49.64 -22.64
N GLU A 91 3.86 50.20 -21.87
CA GLU A 91 4.05 51.66 -21.96
C GLU A 91 4.46 51.96 -23.41
N MET A 92 3.46 52.05 -24.29
CA MET A 92 3.54 52.86 -25.50
C MET A 92 2.98 54.22 -25.09
N ASP A 93 3.59 55.25 -25.65
CA ASP A 93 3.21 56.66 -25.55
C ASP A 93 3.63 57.39 -24.28
N SER A 94 4.88 57.85 -24.28
CA SER A 94 5.16 59.30 -24.33
C SER A 94 6.62 59.55 -23.98
N ARG A 95 7.47 59.76 -25.00
CA ARG A 95 8.55 60.76 -25.02
C ARG A 95 9.48 60.61 -26.24
N HIS A 96 9.40 61.62 -27.13
CA HIS A 96 10.30 62.01 -28.24
C HIS A 96 10.16 61.17 -29.52
N PHE A 97 9.71 61.70 -30.67
CA PHE A 97 9.71 63.06 -31.22
C PHE A 97 8.31 63.62 -31.47
#